data_AF-A0A6G9ZCH1-F1
#
_entry.id   AF-A0A6G9ZCH1-F1
#
_cell.length_a   1.000
_cell.length_b   1.000
_cell.length_c   1.000
_cell.angle_alpha   90.00
_cell.angle_beta   90.00
_cell.angle_gamma   90.00
#
_symmetry.space_group_name_H-M   'P 1'
#
loop_
_entity.id
_entity.type
_entity.pdbx_description
1 polymer ?
#
loop_
_entity_poly.entity_id
_entity_poly.type
_entity_poly.pdbx_seq_one_letter_code
_entity_poly.pdbx_strand_id
1 'polypeptide(L)'
;MATIGQLRAALAVLDAEIDEVAHQVWDREMAGSDIAGVQHAMLAGLLYRLIGADLRRSLTTAPDLAALEDRARAAGPGAVAVHDEDLSAQAHFEAYWLTDRIAELYGTTDQVPPPLAAAAYTAEATRSLLRIHRDLLRGARLDAGYSAWETVLDQLDRARALARAAHAAAETAPQRGVIPAKSTPET
;
A
#
# COMPACT_ATOMS: atom_id res chain seq x y z
N MET A 1 -19.49 -2.94 12.28
CA MET A 1 -18.81 -1.85 11.54
C MET A 1 -19.07 -0.52 12.25
N ALA A 2 -18.09 0.39 12.30
CA ALA A 2 -18.27 1.70 12.92
C ALA A 2 -19.19 2.61 12.09
N THR A 3 -20.04 3.40 12.74
CA THR A 3 -20.91 4.40 12.09
C THR A 3 -20.15 5.70 11.79
N ILE A 4 -20.69 6.56 10.91
CA ILE A 4 -20.15 7.90 10.65
C ILE A 4 -19.98 8.71 11.94
N GLY A 5 -20.95 8.62 12.86
CA GLY A 5 -20.86 9.29 14.16
C GLY A 5 -19.72 8.76 15.03
N GLN A 6 -19.52 7.44 15.06
CA GLN A 6 -18.41 6.82 15.80
C GLN A 6 -17.05 7.20 15.21
N LEU A 7 -16.92 7.27 13.88
CA LEU A 7 -15.69 7.70 13.22
C LEU A 7 -15.36 9.17 13.53
N ARG A 8 -16.36 10.07 13.46
CA ARG A 8 -16.19 11.47 13.86
C ARG A 8 -15.78 11.60 15.33
N ALA A 9 -16.44 10.87 16.22
CA ALA A 9 -16.08 10.87 17.64
C ALA A 9 -14.64 10.39 17.89
N ALA A 10 -14.22 9.31 17.22
CA ALA A 10 -12.84 8.81 17.32
C ALA A 10 -11.81 9.84 16.81
N LEU A 11 -12.08 10.49 15.68
CA LEU A 11 -11.22 11.55 15.15
C LEU A 11 -11.15 12.77 16.09
N ALA A 12 -12.24 13.09 16.79
CA ALA A 12 -12.29 14.23 17.69
C ALA A 12 -11.45 13.99 18.94
N VAL A 13 -11.43 12.74 19.43
CA VAL A 13 -10.55 12.32 20.52
C VAL A 13 -9.08 12.37 20.13
N LEU A 14 -8.75 12.11 18.87
CA LEU A 14 -7.38 12.14 18.36
C LEU A 14 -6.90 13.56 18.01
N ASP A 15 -7.67 14.59 18.36
CA ASP A 15 -7.44 16.02 18.07
C ASP A 15 -7.08 16.28 16.60
N ALA A 16 -7.60 15.45 15.70
CA ALA A 16 -7.51 15.71 14.28
C ALA A 16 -8.41 16.91 13.99
N GLU A 17 -7.93 17.89 13.24
CA GLU A 17 -8.75 18.98 12.68
C GLU A 17 -9.83 18.38 11.76
N ILE A 18 -10.91 17.88 12.37
CA ILE A 18 -12.04 17.26 11.69
C ILE A 18 -12.64 18.25 10.72
N ASP A 19 -12.69 19.52 11.11
CA ASP A 19 -13.33 20.56 10.32
C ASP A 19 -12.60 20.78 8.99
N GLU A 20 -11.27 20.76 8.96
CA GLU A 20 -10.52 20.97 7.72
C GLU A 20 -10.64 19.79 6.75
N VAL A 21 -10.57 18.55 7.26
CA VAL A 21 -10.78 17.36 6.42
C VAL A 21 -12.24 17.22 6.00
N ALA A 22 -13.19 17.59 6.87
CA ALA A 22 -14.59 17.58 6.51
C ALA A 22 -14.89 18.63 5.43
N HIS A 23 -14.27 19.82 5.48
CA HIS A 23 -14.33 20.79 4.38
C HIS A 23 -13.74 20.25 3.08
N GLN A 24 -12.55 19.61 3.10
CA GLN A 24 -11.98 18.96 1.91
C GLN A 24 -12.84 17.81 1.36
N VAL A 25 -13.59 17.12 2.22
CA VAL A 25 -14.57 16.08 1.86
C VAL A 25 -15.81 16.69 1.20
N TRP A 26 -16.30 17.82 1.71
CA TRP A 26 -17.48 18.52 1.19
C TRP A 26 -17.19 19.29 -0.11
N ASP A 27 -15.96 19.79 -0.28
CA ASP A 27 -15.54 20.55 -1.46
C ASP A 27 -15.20 19.65 -2.66
N ARG A 28 -14.95 18.36 -2.46
CA ARG A 28 -14.91 17.41 -3.60
C ARG A 28 -16.33 17.23 -4.13
N GLU A 29 -16.53 17.52 -5.42
CA GLU A 29 -17.76 17.15 -6.11
C GLU A 29 -17.99 15.63 -6.03
N MET A 30 -18.87 15.22 -5.12
CA MET A 30 -19.27 13.83 -4.92
C MET A 30 -20.31 13.47 -5.98
N ALA A 31 -19.87 13.12 -7.19
CA ALA A 31 -20.75 12.61 -8.23
C ALA A 31 -21.15 11.16 -7.92
N GLY A 32 -22.40 10.91 -7.55
CA GLY A 32 -22.92 9.54 -7.42
C GLY A 32 -24.06 9.37 -6.43
N SER A 33 -24.63 8.16 -6.39
CA SER A 33 -25.77 7.79 -5.55
C SER A 33 -25.40 7.36 -4.12
N ASP A 34 -24.11 7.18 -3.80
CA ASP A 34 -23.63 6.64 -2.51
C ASP A 34 -22.80 7.66 -1.71
N ILE A 35 -23.37 8.84 -1.49
CA ILE A 35 -22.71 9.93 -0.76
C ILE A 35 -22.33 9.50 0.68
N ALA A 36 -23.21 8.73 1.34
CA ALA A 36 -22.99 8.26 2.71
C ALA A 36 -21.85 7.23 2.79
N GLY A 37 -21.78 6.28 1.83
CA GLY A 37 -20.70 5.30 1.76
C GLY A 37 -19.35 5.96 1.49
N VAL A 38 -19.29 6.96 0.61
CA VAL A 38 -18.05 7.71 0.36
C VAL A 38 -17.63 8.50 1.61
N GLN A 39 -18.55 9.19 2.28
CA GLN A 39 -18.24 9.90 3.52
C GLN A 39 -17.69 8.95 4.59
N HIS A 40 -18.31 7.78 4.76
CA HIS A 40 -17.83 6.75 5.69
C HIS A 40 -16.41 6.30 5.34
N ALA A 41 -16.14 5.97 4.07
CA ALA A 41 -14.83 5.56 3.59
C ALA A 41 -13.76 6.64 3.80
N MET A 42 -14.10 7.91 3.59
CA MET A 42 -13.16 9.03 3.80
C MET A 42 -12.80 9.22 5.28
N LEU A 43 -13.79 9.18 6.18
CA LEU A 43 -13.54 9.28 7.62
C LEU A 43 -12.75 8.08 8.14
N ALA A 44 -13.11 6.86 7.72
CA ALA A 44 -12.38 5.65 8.06
C ALA A 44 -10.95 5.68 7.51
N GLY A 45 -10.77 6.16 6.28
CA GLY A 45 -9.47 6.35 5.65
C GLY A 45 -8.61 7.40 6.34
N LEU A 46 -9.18 8.50 6.83
CA LEU A 46 -8.45 9.48 7.65
C LEU A 46 -7.99 8.86 8.96
N LEU A 47 -8.90 8.18 9.67
CA LEU A 47 -8.57 7.51 10.93
C LEU A 47 -7.46 6.48 10.73
N TYR A 48 -7.55 5.67 9.67
CA TYR A 48 -6.48 4.75 9.29
C TYR A 48 -5.15 5.49 9.08
N ARG A 49 -5.15 6.60 8.31
CA ARG A 49 -3.90 7.32 8.01
C ARG A 49 -3.24 7.88 9.28
N LEU A 50 -4.03 8.40 10.22
CA LEU A 50 -3.57 8.94 11.50
C LEU A 50 -2.98 7.86 12.40
N ILE A 51 -3.73 6.80 12.67
CA ILE A 51 -3.25 5.66 13.49
C ILE A 51 -2.06 4.99 12.79
N GLY A 52 -2.15 4.81 11.48
CA GLY A 52 -1.07 4.28 10.66
C GLY A 52 0.18 5.17 10.66
N ALA A 53 0.09 6.48 10.92
CA ALA A 53 1.25 7.35 11.04
C ALA A 53 2.04 7.04 12.31
N ASP A 54 1.34 6.76 13.42
CA ASP A 54 1.98 6.34 14.66
C ASP A 54 2.62 4.95 14.52
N LEU A 55 1.92 4.00 13.89
CA LEU A 55 2.48 2.70 13.56
C LEU A 55 3.74 2.84 12.69
N ARG A 56 3.70 3.64 11.61
CA ARG A 56 4.87 3.88 10.75
C ARG A 56 6.03 4.49 11.55
N ARG A 57 5.77 5.42 12.47
CA ARG A 57 6.78 5.98 13.37
C ARG A 57 7.38 4.92 14.29
N SER A 58 6.56 4.03 14.82
CA SER A 58 7.04 2.87 15.59
C SER A 58 7.93 1.97 14.73
N LEU A 59 7.60 1.73 13.46
CA LEU A 59 8.46 0.94 12.57
C LEU A 59 9.78 1.64 12.25
N THR A 60 9.76 2.93 11.92
CA THR A 60 10.96 3.68 11.49
C THR A 60 11.93 4.01 12.64
N THR A 61 11.47 3.92 13.88
CA THR A 61 12.30 4.09 15.09
C THR A 61 12.85 2.77 15.61
N ALA A 62 12.75 1.68 14.84
CA ALA A 62 13.37 0.42 15.19
C ALA A 62 14.92 0.55 15.20
N PRO A 63 15.61 -0.02 16.20
CA PRO A 63 17.07 0.11 16.32
C PRO A 63 17.83 -0.64 15.22
N ASP A 64 17.23 -1.68 14.64
CA ASP A 64 17.80 -2.50 13.58
C ASP A 64 16.69 -3.17 12.73
N LEU A 65 17.11 -3.88 11.68
CA LEU A 65 16.21 -4.54 10.73
C LEU A 65 15.38 -5.66 11.40
N ALA A 66 15.97 -6.41 12.33
CA ALA A 66 15.27 -7.49 13.01
C ALA A 66 14.12 -6.94 13.87
N ALA A 67 14.39 -5.88 14.64
CA ALA A 67 13.39 -5.18 15.42
C ALA A 67 12.30 -4.53 14.54
N LEU A 68 12.66 -4.04 13.35
CA LEU A 68 11.69 -3.54 12.37
C LEU A 68 10.75 -4.66 11.91
N GLU A 69 11.31 -5.81 11.53
CA GLU A 69 10.54 -6.97 11.07
C GLU A 69 9.62 -7.51 12.19
N ASP A 70 10.10 -7.55 13.43
CA ASP A 70 9.30 -7.97 14.58
C ASP A 70 8.14 -7.00 14.86
N ARG A 71 8.39 -5.69 14.83
CA ARG A 71 7.32 -4.69 14.96
C ARG A 71 6.32 -4.77 13.80
N ALA A 72 6.80 -4.99 12.58
CA ALA A 72 5.95 -5.16 11.40
C ALA A 72 5.08 -6.42 11.52
N ARG A 73 5.64 -7.53 12.00
CA ARG A 73 4.90 -8.78 12.23
C ARG A 73 3.84 -8.61 13.32
N ALA A 74 4.17 -7.91 14.41
CA ALA A 74 3.23 -7.63 15.51
C ALA A 74 2.08 -6.70 15.09
N ALA A 75 2.29 -5.85 14.08
CA ALA A 75 1.28 -4.96 13.54
C ALA A 75 0.54 -5.51 12.31
N GLY A 76 0.94 -6.69 11.82
CA GLY A 76 0.35 -7.29 10.64
C GLY A 76 -1.06 -7.82 10.88
N PRO A 77 -1.88 -7.99 9.83
CA PRO A 77 -3.26 -8.47 9.94
C PRO A 77 -3.35 -9.86 10.60
N GLY A 78 -2.32 -10.70 10.49
CA GLY A 78 -2.27 -12.01 11.14
C GLY A 78 -1.87 -12.02 12.62
N ALA A 79 -1.55 -10.86 13.22
CA ALA A 79 -1.05 -10.79 14.59
C ALA A 79 -2.17 -10.98 15.63
N VAL A 80 -3.38 -10.51 15.34
CA VAL A 80 -4.55 -10.63 16.20
C VAL A 80 -5.75 -10.99 15.35
N ALA A 81 -6.43 -12.08 15.69
CA ALA A 81 -7.63 -12.50 14.97
C ALA A 81 -8.77 -11.50 15.21
N VAL A 82 -9.16 -10.78 14.16
CA VAL A 82 -10.36 -9.95 14.15
C VAL A 82 -11.52 -10.75 13.58
N HIS A 83 -12.69 -10.72 14.23
CA HIS A 83 -13.88 -11.39 13.71
C HIS A 83 -14.38 -10.71 12.43
N ASP A 84 -14.85 -11.52 11.48
CA ASP A 84 -15.41 -11.10 10.18
C ASP A 84 -14.43 -10.34 9.25
N GLU A 85 -13.14 -10.62 9.34
CA GLU A 85 -12.15 -10.04 8.42
C GLU A 85 -12.21 -10.69 7.04
N ASP A 86 -12.56 -9.90 6.02
CA ASP A 86 -12.43 -10.30 4.61
C ASP A 86 -10.99 -10.05 4.14
N LEU A 87 -10.17 -11.10 4.24
CA LEU A 87 -8.75 -11.07 3.84
C LEU A 87 -8.56 -10.73 2.35
N SER A 88 -9.53 -11.05 1.49
CA SER A 88 -9.47 -10.73 0.06
C SER A 88 -9.69 -9.23 -0.16
N ALA A 89 -10.65 -8.64 0.57
CA ALA A 89 -10.88 -7.20 0.56
C ALA A 89 -9.68 -6.42 1.14
N GLN A 90 -9.10 -6.91 2.23
CA GLN A 90 -7.90 -6.34 2.86
C GLN A 90 -6.71 -6.34 1.87
N ALA A 91 -6.41 -7.48 1.24
CA ALA A 91 -5.33 -7.58 0.26
C ALA A 91 -5.57 -6.67 -0.97
N HIS A 92 -6.81 -6.53 -1.41
CA HIS A 92 -7.16 -5.64 -2.52
C HIS A 92 -6.89 -4.17 -2.17
N PHE A 93 -7.28 -3.77 -0.95
CA PHE A 93 -7.05 -2.44 -0.42
C PHE A 93 -5.57 -2.12 -0.25
N GLU A 94 -4.79 -3.03 0.32
CA GLU A 94 -3.34 -2.86 0.50
C GLU A 94 -2.62 -2.73 -0.84
N ALA A 95 -2.96 -3.56 -1.82
CA ALA A 95 -2.40 -3.46 -3.16
C ALA A 95 -2.79 -2.14 -3.85
N TYR A 96 -4.04 -1.68 -3.67
CA TYR A 96 -4.48 -0.36 -4.16
C TYR A 96 -3.60 0.77 -3.61
N TRP A 97 -3.39 0.77 -2.30
CA TRP A 97 -2.61 1.82 -1.64
C TRP A 97 -1.12 1.77 -1.93
N LEU A 98 -0.54 0.60 -2.16
CA LEU A 98 0.86 0.50 -2.56
C LEU A 98 1.09 1.19 -3.91
N THR A 99 0.23 0.93 -4.90
CA THR A 99 0.31 1.58 -6.21
C THR A 99 0.17 3.10 -6.09
N ASP A 100 -0.84 3.56 -5.35
CA ASP A 100 -1.09 5.00 -5.13
C ASP A 100 0.08 5.69 -4.43
N ARG A 101 0.66 5.06 -3.41
CA ARG A 101 1.81 5.59 -2.68
C ARG A 101 3.06 5.71 -3.55
N ILE A 102 3.32 4.73 -4.41
CA ILE A 102 4.46 4.79 -5.33
C ILE A 102 4.27 5.93 -6.33
N ALA A 103 3.04 6.14 -6.82
CA ALA A 103 2.74 7.28 -7.69
C ALA A 103 2.95 8.62 -6.97
N GLU A 104 2.51 8.76 -5.71
CA GLU A 104 2.71 9.96 -4.89
C GLU A 104 4.20 10.29 -4.66
N LEU A 105 5.04 9.28 -4.46
CA LEU A 105 6.48 9.47 -4.19
C LEU A 105 7.26 10.08 -5.37
N TYR A 106 6.83 9.83 -6.61
CA TYR A 106 7.60 10.21 -7.80
C TYR A 106 6.82 11.11 -8.77
N GLY A 107 5.53 11.35 -8.54
CA GLY A 107 4.65 12.24 -9.30
C GLY A 107 4.35 11.82 -10.74
N THR A 108 5.32 11.23 -11.43
CA THR A 108 5.23 10.70 -12.79
C THR A 108 5.87 9.32 -12.86
N THR A 109 5.30 8.44 -13.69
CA THR A 109 5.75 7.06 -13.84
C THR A 109 7.19 6.96 -14.34
N ASP A 110 7.64 7.94 -15.13
CA ASP A 110 8.98 7.99 -15.73
C ASP A 110 10.11 8.21 -14.70
N GLN A 111 9.77 8.70 -13.51
CA GLN A 111 10.73 8.98 -12.44
C GLN A 111 10.82 7.87 -11.40
N VAL A 112 9.94 6.86 -11.49
CA VAL A 112 9.91 5.76 -10.53
C VAL A 112 11.12 4.84 -10.75
N PRO A 113 11.96 4.61 -9.72
CA PRO A 113 13.07 3.67 -9.83
C PRO A 113 12.59 2.27 -10.25
N PRO A 114 13.34 1.55 -11.10
CA PRO A 114 12.88 0.26 -11.63
C PRO A 114 12.39 -0.76 -10.60
N PRO A 115 13.02 -0.91 -9.40
CA PRO A 115 12.48 -1.78 -8.36
C PRO A 115 11.08 -1.38 -7.86
N LEU A 116 10.84 -0.08 -7.70
CA LEU A 116 9.54 0.43 -7.22
C LEU A 116 8.49 0.38 -8.33
N ALA A 117 8.88 0.62 -9.59
CA ALA A 117 7.99 0.43 -10.73
C ALA A 117 7.56 -1.04 -10.85
N ALA A 118 8.49 -1.99 -10.64
CA ALA A 118 8.17 -3.41 -10.61
C ALA A 118 7.19 -3.77 -9.47
N ALA A 119 7.36 -3.18 -8.29
CA ALA A 119 6.44 -3.36 -7.16
C ALA A 119 5.04 -2.81 -7.49
N ALA A 120 4.95 -1.62 -8.09
CA ALA A 120 3.66 -1.03 -8.49
C ALA A 120 2.93 -1.90 -9.52
N TYR A 121 3.63 -2.42 -10.53
CA TYR A 121 3.04 -3.33 -11.52
C TYR A 121 2.60 -4.66 -10.91
N THR A 122 3.35 -5.19 -9.95
CA THR A 122 2.97 -6.39 -9.21
C THR A 122 1.70 -6.14 -8.38
N ALA A 123 1.61 -5.00 -7.70
CA ALA A 123 0.43 -4.62 -6.93
C ALA A 123 -0.82 -4.46 -7.82
N GLU A 124 -0.67 -3.84 -9.00
CA GLU A 124 -1.78 -3.71 -9.96
C GLU A 124 -2.24 -5.07 -10.51
N ALA A 125 -1.31 -5.97 -10.81
CA ALA A 125 -1.62 -7.35 -11.17
C ALA A 125 -2.39 -8.07 -10.06
N THR A 126 -1.95 -7.94 -8.81
CA THR A 126 -2.64 -8.51 -7.63
C THR A 126 -4.07 -7.98 -7.50
N ARG A 127 -4.30 -6.67 -7.66
CA ARG A 127 -5.66 -6.09 -7.63
C ARG A 127 -6.57 -6.68 -8.70
N SER A 128 -6.04 -6.80 -9.91
CA SER A 128 -6.78 -7.38 -11.04
C SER A 128 -7.12 -8.85 -10.80
N LEU A 129 -6.19 -9.64 -10.26
CA LEU A 129 -6.41 -11.03 -9.86
C LEU A 129 -7.46 -11.18 -8.76
N LEU A 130 -7.42 -10.33 -7.72
CA LEU A 130 -8.41 -10.33 -6.64
C LEU A 130 -9.81 -9.96 -7.16
N ARG A 131 -9.90 -9.03 -8.11
CA ARG A 131 -11.17 -8.70 -8.78
C ARG A 131 -11.72 -9.88 -9.58
N ILE A 132 -10.88 -10.52 -10.40
CA ILE A 132 -11.23 -11.74 -11.15
C ILE A 132 -11.75 -12.82 -10.18
N HIS A 133 -11.02 -13.05 -9.07
CA HIS A 133 -11.41 -14.03 -8.07
C HIS A 133 -12.80 -13.72 -7.47
N ARG A 134 -13.05 -12.46 -7.09
CA ARG A 134 -14.36 -12.03 -6.58
C ARG A 134 -15.47 -12.23 -7.60
N ASP A 135 -15.22 -11.91 -8.86
CA ASP A 135 -16.23 -12.02 -9.92
C ASP A 135 -16.55 -13.50 -10.22
N LEU A 136 -15.54 -14.39 -10.17
CA LEU A 136 -15.72 -15.85 -10.23
C LEU A 136 -16.56 -16.38 -9.07
N LEU A 137 -16.33 -15.93 -7.83
CA LEU A 137 -17.14 -16.30 -6.67
C LEU A 137 -18.61 -15.88 -6.82
N ARG A 138 -18.88 -14.82 -7.58
CA ARG A 138 -20.23 -14.34 -7.91
C ARG A 138 -20.86 -15.06 -9.12
N GLY A 139 -20.20 -16.10 -9.65
CA GLY A 139 -20.70 -16.92 -10.74
C GLY A 139 -20.47 -16.34 -12.13
N ALA A 140 -19.61 -15.33 -12.28
CA ALA A 140 -19.24 -14.84 -13.60
C ALA A 140 -18.53 -15.94 -14.40
N ARG A 141 -18.93 -16.14 -15.66
CA ARG A 141 -18.16 -16.96 -16.60
C ARG A 141 -17.10 -16.06 -17.23
N LEU A 142 -15.85 -16.29 -16.87
CA LEU A 142 -14.72 -15.63 -17.50
C LEU A 142 -14.30 -16.47 -18.71
N ASP A 143 -14.62 -15.99 -19.91
CA ASP A 143 -14.17 -16.64 -21.13
C ASP A 143 -12.64 -16.49 -21.28
N ALA A 144 -12.02 -17.40 -22.04
CA ALA A 144 -10.57 -17.39 -22.30
C ALA A 144 -10.06 -16.08 -22.96
N GLY A 145 -10.96 -15.26 -23.52
CA GLY A 145 -10.68 -13.93 -24.08
C GLY A 145 -10.99 -12.77 -23.12
N TYR A 146 -11.14 -13.02 -21.82
CA TYR A 146 -11.36 -11.95 -20.85
C TYR A 146 -10.11 -11.07 -20.76
N SER A 147 -10.19 -9.85 -21.30
CA SER A 147 -9.08 -8.89 -21.45
C SER A 147 -8.36 -8.54 -20.14
N ALA A 148 -8.97 -8.78 -18.99
CA ALA A 148 -8.29 -8.61 -17.71
C ALA A 148 -7.14 -9.62 -17.52
N TRP A 149 -7.21 -10.83 -18.10
CA TRP A 149 -6.11 -11.79 -18.05
C TRP A 149 -4.90 -11.31 -18.83
N GLU A 150 -5.11 -10.78 -20.04
CA GLU A 150 -4.03 -10.18 -20.84
C GLU A 150 -3.41 -8.99 -20.12
N THR A 151 -4.24 -8.16 -19.48
CA THR A 151 -3.77 -7.04 -18.66
C THR A 151 -2.90 -7.54 -17.51
N VAL A 152 -3.33 -8.56 -16.76
CA VAL A 152 -2.54 -9.15 -15.66
C VAL A 152 -1.19 -9.66 -16.16
N LEU A 153 -1.17 -10.38 -17.28
CA LEU A 153 0.06 -10.91 -17.86
C LEU A 153 1.03 -9.80 -18.27
N ASP A 154 0.54 -8.75 -18.95
CA ASP A 154 1.35 -7.59 -19.33
C ASP A 154 1.95 -6.89 -18.09
N GLN A 155 1.18 -6.70 -17.01
CA GLN A 155 1.70 -6.11 -15.78
C GLN A 155 2.81 -6.98 -15.15
N LEU A 156 2.63 -8.29 -15.09
CA LEU A 156 3.62 -9.20 -14.54
C LEU A 156 4.90 -9.27 -15.39
N ASP A 157 4.77 -9.24 -16.71
CA ASP A 157 5.91 -9.22 -17.62
C ASP A 157 6.71 -7.92 -17.49
N ARG A 158 6.04 -6.77 -17.36
CA ARG A 158 6.70 -5.49 -17.08
C ARG A 158 7.42 -5.49 -15.73
N ALA A 159 6.75 -5.98 -14.68
CA ALA A 159 7.35 -6.11 -13.36
C ALA A 159 8.61 -6.96 -13.41
N ARG A 160 8.56 -8.11 -14.09
CA ARG A 160 9.69 -9.01 -14.28
C ARG A 160 10.84 -8.36 -15.04
N ALA A 161 10.55 -7.65 -16.13
CA ALA A 161 11.56 -6.97 -16.94
C ALA A 161 12.30 -5.91 -16.12
N LEU A 162 11.56 -5.09 -15.36
CA LEU A 162 12.12 -4.05 -14.51
C LEU A 162 12.95 -4.60 -13.34
N ALA A 163 12.46 -5.66 -12.68
CA ALA A 163 13.21 -6.32 -11.62
C ALA A 163 14.54 -6.90 -12.13
N ARG A 164 14.54 -7.51 -13.32
CA ARG A 164 15.76 -8.01 -13.97
C ARG A 164 16.73 -6.89 -14.35
N ALA A 165 16.22 -5.79 -14.91
CA ALA A 165 17.04 -4.64 -15.26
C ALA A 165 17.69 -4.04 -14.00
N ALA A 166 16.95 -3.91 -12.89
CA ALA A 166 17.48 -3.46 -11.62
C ALA A 166 18.56 -4.39 -11.06
N HIS A 167 18.35 -5.70 -11.14
CA HIS A 167 19.32 -6.69 -10.71
C HIS A 167 20.63 -6.61 -11.51
N ALA A 168 20.55 -6.56 -12.84
CA ALA A 168 21.73 -6.42 -13.70
C ALA A 168 22.46 -5.08 -13.48
N ALA A 169 21.73 -3.99 -13.22
CA ALA A 169 22.33 -2.70 -12.87
C ALA A 169 23.09 -2.76 -11.54
N ALA A 170 22.59 -3.51 -10.55
CA ALA A 170 23.27 -3.71 -9.27
C ALA A 170 24.56 -4.53 -9.42
N GLU A 171 24.62 -5.51 -10.33
CA GLU A 171 25.83 -6.30 -10.61
C GLU A 171 26.92 -5.48 -11.31
N THR A 172 26.54 -4.49 -12.11
CA THR A 172 27.46 -3.66 -12.91
C THR A 172 27.87 -2.36 -12.21
N ALA A 173 27.18 -1.98 -11.15
CA ALA A 173 27.57 -0.84 -10.32
C ALA A 173 28.89 -1.16 -9.58
N PRO A 174 29.93 -0.31 -9.68
CA PRO A 174 31.15 -0.53 -8.94
C PRO A 174 30.82 -0.52 -7.45
N GLN A 175 31.17 -1.61 -6.76
CA GLN A 175 31.10 -1.71 -5.30
C GLN A 175 31.89 -0.52 -4.72
N ARG A 176 31.22 0.57 -4.36
CA ARG A 176 31.85 1.63 -3.57
C ARG A 176 32.22 0.99 -2.24
N GLY A 177 33.50 0.69 -2.11
CA GLY A 177 34.06 -0.15 -1.08
C GLY A 177 33.53 0.22 0.30
N VAL A 178 33.19 -0.82 1.05
CA VAL A 178 33.34 -0.82 2.49
C VAL A 178 34.80 -0.40 2.74
N ILE A 179 35.02 0.84 3.15
CA ILE A 179 36.31 1.25 3.68
C ILE A 179 36.47 0.42 4.96
N PRO A 180 37.42 -0.53 5.05
CA PRO A 180 37.70 -1.15 6.33
C PRO A 180 38.15 -0.03 7.27
N ALA A 181 37.53 0.04 8.45
CA ALA A 181 37.95 0.94 9.51
C ALA A 181 39.48 0.82 9.66
N LYS A 182 40.18 1.94 9.52
CA LYS A 182 41.61 2.04 9.78
C LYS A 182 41.89 1.36 11.12
N SER A 183 42.66 0.29 11.09
CA SER A 183 43.35 -0.24 12.25
C SER A 183 44.17 0.91 12.84
N THR A 184 43.77 1.40 14.01
CA THR A 184 44.63 2.24 14.84
C THR A 184 45.90 1.46 15.15
N PRO A 185 47.10 2.04 14.99
CA PRO A 185 48.33 1.38 15.39
C PRO A 185 48.37 1.30 16.92
N GLU A 186 48.76 0.13 17.41
CA GLU A 186 49.25 -0.02 18.78
C GLU A 186 50.60 0.70 18.90
N THR A 187 50.83 1.20 20.13
CA THR A 187 52.02 1.86 20.69
C THR A 187 52.20 3.35 20.45
#